data_AF-A0A7H8H8W9-F1
#
_entry.id   AF-A0A7H8H8W9-F1
#
_cell.length_a   1.000
_cell.length_b   1.000
_cell.length_c   1.000
_cell.angle_alpha   90.00
_cell.angle_beta   90.00
_cell.angle_gamma   90.00
#
_symmetry.space_group_name_H-M   'P 1'
#
loop_
_entity.id
_entity.type
_entity.pdbx_description
1 polymer ?
#
loop_
_entity_poly.entity_id
_entity_poly.type
_entity_poly.pdbx_seq_one_letter_code
_entity_poly.pdbx_strand_id
1 'polypeptide(L)'
;MLENLRAARANEDGFTLIELLIVVVILGVLAGVVVFAVQAFNGDGKAAACNADWKSVETANEAFYAKTGGHAASPAALKTAGYLKDEPSTTNGYTIAITAGVVTASGACTH
;
A
#
# COMPACT_ATOMS: atom_id res chain seq x y z
N MET A 1 17.31 -27.75 -49.37
CA MET A 1 17.41 -26.46 -48.62
C MET A 1 16.16 -25.60 -48.76
N LEU A 2 15.56 -25.49 -49.95
CA LEU A 2 14.30 -24.74 -50.20
C LEU A 2 13.05 -25.33 -49.53
N GLU A 3 13.00 -26.64 -49.27
CA GLU A 3 11.85 -27.31 -48.64
C GLU A 3 11.71 -26.96 -47.15
N ASN A 4 12.83 -26.84 -46.43
CA ASN A 4 12.84 -26.44 -45.02
C ASN A 4 12.36 -24.99 -44.82
N LEU A 5 12.52 -24.12 -45.83
CA LEU A 5 12.03 -22.73 -45.78
C LEU A 5 10.51 -22.63 -46.01
N ARG A 6 9.92 -23.59 -46.75
CA ARG A 6 8.46 -23.65 -46.96
C ARG A 6 7.73 -24.21 -45.76
N ALA A 7 8.31 -25.19 -45.08
CA ALA A 7 7.77 -25.72 -43.82
C ALA A 7 7.74 -24.67 -42.69
N ALA A 8 8.71 -23.75 -42.66
CA ALA A 8 8.75 -22.67 -41.68
C ALA A 8 7.61 -21.64 -41.86
N ARG A 9 7.28 -21.27 -43.12
CA ARG A 9 6.14 -20.36 -43.41
C ARG A 9 4.77 -20.99 -43.21
N ALA A 10 4.66 -22.32 -43.27
CA ALA A 10 3.40 -23.01 -43.05
C ALA A 10 2.92 -22.96 -41.58
N ASN A 11 3.79 -22.58 -40.65
CA ASN A 11 3.47 -22.38 -39.23
C ASN A 11 3.32 -20.89 -38.85
N GLU A 12 3.34 -19.97 -39.82
CA GLU A 12 3.06 -18.55 -39.60
C GLU A 12 1.55 -18.30 -39.76
N ASP A 13 0.72 -18.98 -38.96
CA ASP A 13 -0.70 -18.63 -38.83
C ASP A 13 -0.77 -17.28 -38.11
N GLY A 14 -1.02 -16.22 -38.88
CA GLY A 14 -1.17 -14.86 -38.35
C GLY A 14 -2.43 -14.72 -37.51
N PHE A 15 -2.34 -14.01 -36.38
CA PHE A 15 -3.49 -13.58 -35.59
C PHE A 15 -4.50 -12.84 -36.48
N THR A 16 -5.78 -13.17 -36.37
CA THR A 16 -6.81 -12.45 -37.10
C THR A 16 -7.02 -11.06 -36.48
N LEU A 17 -7.35 -10.07 -37.32
CA LEU A 17 -7.65 -8.72 -36.84
C LEU A 17 -8.82 -8.71 -35.85
N ILE A 18 -9.78 -9.62 -36.02
CA ILE A 18 -10.93 -9.75 -35.12
C ILE A 18 -10.55 -10.31 -33.75
N GLU A 19 -9.59 -11.23 -33.66
CA GLU A 19 -9.06 -11.73 -32.39
C GLU A 19 -8.40 -10.60 -31.60
N LEU A 20 -7.53 -9.82 -32.25
CA LEU A 20 -6.91 -8.68 -31.57
C LEU A 20 -7.94 -7.60 -31.19
N LEU A 21 -8.97 -7.38 -32.01
CA LEU A 21 -10.03 -6.43 -31.70
C LEU A 21 -10.82 -6.83 -30.45
N ILE A 22 -11.25 -8.10 -30.36
CA ILE A 22 -12.00 -8.57 -29.19
C ILE A 22 -11.15 -8.50 -27.92
N VAL A 23 -9.85 -8.82 -28.02
CA VAL A 23 -8.93 -8.74 -26.87
C VAL A 23 -8.83 -7.32 -26.33
N VAL A 24 -8.61 -6.32 -27.18
CA VAL A 24 -8.49 -4.93 -26.69
C VAL A 24 -9.81 -4.39 -26.13
N VAL A 25 -10.95 -4.85 -26.66
CA VAL A 25 -12.27 -4.52 -26.11
C VAL A 25 -12.44 -5.12 -24.70
N ILE A 26 -12.09 -6.40 -24.52
CA ILE A 26 -12.15 -7.05 -23.20
C ILE A 26 -11.20 -6.36 -22.22
N LEU A 27 -9.95 -6.08 -22.63
CA LEU A 27 -8.98 -5.36 -21.82
C LEU A 27 -9.45 -3.95 -21.45
N GLY A 28 -10.14 -3.25 -22.36
CA GLY A 28 -10.73 -1.94 -22.09
C GLY A 28 -11.81 -1.98 -21.01
N VAL A 29 -12.72 -2.97 -21.07
CA VAL A 29 -13.76 -3.16 -20.04
C VAL A 29 -13.15 -3.54 -18.71
N LEU A 30 -12.21 -4.50 -18.70
CA LEU A 30 -11.55 -4.96 -17.47
C LEU A 30 -10.73 -3.84 -16.81
N ALA A 31 -9.99 -3.05 -17.60
CA ALA A 31 -9.23 -1.92 -17.08
C ALA A 31 -10.13 -0.89 -16.40
N GLY A 32 -11.31 -0.59 -16.98
CA GLY A 32 -12.27 0.35 -16.40
C GLY A 32 -12.75 -0.08 -15.00
N VAL A 33 -13.10 -1.35 -14.82
CA VAL A 33 -13.57 -1.88 -13.52
C VAL A 33 -12.44 -1.92 -12.49
N VAL A 34 -11.23 -2.32 -12.91
CA VAL A 34 -10.06 -2.46 -12.02
C VAL A 34 -9.65 -1.13 -11.39
N VAL A 35 -9.73 -0.02 -12.13
CA VAL A 35 -9.35 1.31 -11.61
C VAL A 35 -10.17 1.68 -10.37
N PHE A 36 -11.50 1.53 -10.42
CA PHE A 36 -12.36 1.85 -9.28
C PHE A 36 -12.12 0.90 -8.09
N ALA A 37 -11.92 -0.39 -8.36
CA ALA A 37 -11.64 -1.37 -7.32
C ALA A 37 -10.32 -1.07 -6.59
N VAL A 38 -9.24 -0.79 -7.33
CA VAL A 38 -7.92 -0.48 -6.76
C VAL A 38 -7.94 0.78 -5.90
N GLN A 39 -8.70 1.80 -6.29
CA GLN A 39 -8.84 3.02 -5.49
C GLN A 39 -9.48 2.74 -4.13
N ALA A 40 -10.54 1.92 -4.09
CA ALA A 40 -11.18 1.52 -2.84
C ALA A 40 -10.23 0.69 -1.95
N PHE A 41 -9.58 -0.33 -2.51
CA PHE A 41 -8.64 -1.18 -1.77
C PHE A 41 -7.45 -0.40 -1.19
N ASN A 42 -6.92 0.57 -1.94
CA ASN A 42 -5.85 1.44 -1.44
C ASN A 42 -6.32 2.34 -0.29
N GLY A 43 -7.57 2.81 -0.31
CA GLY A 43 -8.16 3.55 0.79
C GLY A 43 -8.26 2.72 2.07
N ASP A 44 -8.87 1.54 1.97
CA ASP A 44 -9.04 0.61 3.10
C ASP A 44 -7.69 0.14 3.66
N GLY A 45 -6.74 -0.18 2.77
CA GLY A 45 -5.39 -0.58 3.15
C GLY A 45 -4.65 0.51 3.93
N LYS A 46 -4.76 1.78 3.51
CA LYS A 46 -4.17 2.91 4.23
C LYS A 46 -4.82 3.16 5.59
N ALA A 47 -6.14 3.02 5.69
CA ALA A 47 -6.86 3.16 6.94
C ALA A 47 -6.46 2.06 7.94
N ALA A 48 -6.38 0.81 7.48
CA ALA A 48 -5.93 -0.32 8.29
C ALA A 48 -4.48 -0.16 8.76
N ALA A 49 -3.58 0.25 7.85
CA ALA A 49 -2.18 0.54 8.17
C ALA A 49 -2.06 1.65 9.23
N CYS A 50 -2.81 2.75 9.05
CA CYS A 50 -2.80 3.82 10.05
C CYS A 50 -3.28 3.35 11.42
N ASN A 51 -4.39 2.61 11.50
CA ASN A 51 -4.91 2.14 12.77
C ASN A 51 -3.92 1.19 13.49
N ALA A 52 -3.22 0.34 12.73
CA ALA A 52 -2.19 -0.56 13.27
C ALA A 52 -0.97 0.21 13.79
N ASP A 53 -0.51 1.22 13.05
CA ASP A 53 0.59 2.09 13.45
C ASP A 53 0.22 2.93 14.67
N TRP A 54 -0.98 3.50 14.70
CA TRP A 54 -1.49 4.30 15.83
C TRP A 54 -1.51 3.46 17.10
N LYS A 55 -2.05 2.24 17.02
CA LYS A 55 -2.10 1.35 18.18
C LYS A 55 -0.70 0.92 18.64
N SER A 56 0.22 0.73 17.71
CA SER A 56 1.63 0.40 18.02
C SER A 56 2.31 1.57 18.74
N VAL A 57 2.12 2.80 18.26
CA VAL A 57 2.68 4.01 18.90
C VAL A 57 2.04 4.26 20.26
N GLU A 58 0.74 4.08 20.42
CA GLU A 58 0.05 4.20 21.71
C GLU A 58 0.61 3.22 22.73
N THR A 59 0.69 1.93 22.35
CA THR A 59 1.24 0.90 23.24
C THR A 59 2.70 1.18 23.61
N ALA A 60 3.50 1.68 22.66
CA ALA A 60 4.88 2.05 22.91
C ALA A 60 4.99 3.29 23.83
N ASN A 61 4.10 4.27 23.67
CA ASN A 61 4.03 5.47 24.51
C ASN A 61 3.61 5.13 25.95
N GLU A 62 2.64 4.25 26.12
CA GLU A 62 2.24 3.71 27.44
C GLU A 62 3.40 2.95 28.10
N ALA A 63 4.11 2.10 27.35
CA ALA A 63 5.28 1.38 27.85
C ALA A 63 6.42 2.32 28.26
N PHE A 64 6.66 3.38 27.47
CA PHE A 64 7.64 4.40 27.80
C PHE A 64 7.25 5.17 29.07
N TYR A 65 5.98 5.53 29.21
CA TYR A 65 5.44 6.17 30.41
C TYR A 65 5.61 5.28 31.66
N ALA A 66 5.29 4.00 31.55
CA ALA A 66 5.40 3.06 32.66
C ALA A 66 6.84 2.94 33.21
N LYS A 67 7.87 3.10 32.36
CA LYS A 67 9.27 3.01 32.79
C LYS A 67 9.88 4.36 33.21
N THR A 68 9.48 5.46 32.57
CA THR A 68 10.15 6.77 32.72
C THR A 68 9.33 7.78 33.53
N GLY A 69 8.04 7.53 33.74
CA GLY A 69 7.11 8.45 34.38
C GLY A 69 6.68 9.64 33.52
N GLY A 70 7.09 9.69 32.26
CA GLY A 70 6.74 10.75 31.30
C GLY A 70 6.40 10.18 29.93
N HIS A 71 5.66 10.93 29.11
CA HIS A 71 5.33 10.51 27.75
C HIS A 71 6.43 10.92 26.76
N ALA A 72 6.54 10.18 25.67
CA ALA A 72 7.47 10.54 24.61
C ALA A 72 6.99 11.80 23.88
N ALA A 73 7.93 12.65 23.44
CA ALA A 73 7.62 13.87 22.69
C ALA A 73 7.22 13.59 21.22
N SER A 74 7.55 12.41 20.69
CA SER A 74 7.26 12.00 19.32
C SER A 74 7.45 10.48 19.11
N PRO A 75 6.91 9.92 18.02
CA PRO A 75 7.19 8.52 17.65
C PRO A 75 8.69 8.26 17.42
N ALA A 76 9.43 9.24 16.89
CA ALA A 76 10.88 9.14 16.73
C ALA A 76 11.63 9.01 18.07
N ALA A 77 11.13 9.66 19.14
CA ALA A 77 11.69 9.50 20.47
C ALA A 77 11.47 8.08 21.01
N LEU A 78 10.32 7.45 20.72
CA LEU A 78 10.05 6.05 21.07
C LEU A 78 10.97 5.08 20.34
N LYS A 79 11.28 5.35 19.06
CA LYS A 79 12.25 4.58 18.30
C LYS A 79 13.64 4.67 18.92
N THR A 80 14.13 5.88 19.17
CA THR A 80 15.44 6.11 19.79
C THR A 80 15.54 5.47 21.18
N ALA A 81 14.44 5.48 21.94
CA ALA A 81 14.36 4.86 23.27
C ALA A 81 14.17 3.33 23.22
N GLY A 82 14.01 2.72 22.03
CA GLY A 82 13.91 1.28 21.84
C GLY A 82 12.52 0.67 22.09
N TYR A 83 11.48 1.49 22.18
CA TYR A 83 10.09 1.03 22.36
C TYR A 83 9.35 0.81 21.05
N LEU A 84 9.90 1.34 19.96
CA LEU A 84 9.37 1.19 18.61
C LEU A 84 10.52 0.77 17.67
N LYS A 85 10.27 -0.18 16.77
CA LYS A 85 11.30 -0.62 15.80
C LYS A 85 11.53 0.44 14.73
N ASP A 86 10.44 0.96 14.18
CA ASP A 86 10.45 2.02 13.19
C ASP A 86 9.26 2.94 13.40
N GLU A 87 9.41 4.22 13.03
CA GLU A 87 8.32 5.19 13.10
C GLU A 87 7.36 5.03 11.90
N PRO A 88 6.06 5.36 12.09
CA PRO A 88 5.08 5.33 11.01
C PRO A 88 5.52 6.23 9.84
N SER A 89 5.43 5.72 8.61
CA SER A 89 5.85 6.49 7.42
C SER A 89 4.84 7.60 7.10
N THR A 90 5.33 8.83 6.91
CA THR A 90 4.52 9.97 6.47
C THR A 90 4.13 9.90 4.99
N THR A 91 4.75 9.02 4.20
CA THR A 91 4.48 8.85 2.77
C THR A 91 3.18 8.08 2.50
N ASN A 92 2.62 7.40 3.51
CA ASN A 92 1.44 6.55 3.36
C ASN A 92 0.10 7.32 3.33
N GLY A 93 0.15 8.65 3.36
CA GLY A 93 -1.05 9.51 3.35
C GLY A 93 -1.73 9.62 4.72
N TYR A 94 -1.02 9.27 5.79
CA TYR A 94 -1.39 9.55 7.16
C TYR A 94 -0.17 9.94 8.01
N THR A 95 -0.43 10.59 9.13
CA THR A 95 0.59 10.97 10.11
C THR A 95 0.16 10.57 11.51
N ILE A 96 1.14 10.25 12.35
CA ILE A 96 0.93 9.91 13.75
C ILE A 96 1.83 10.80 14.59
N ALA A 97 1.24 11.49 15.56
CA ALA A 97 1.94 12.44 16.42
C ALA A 97 1.63 12.14 17.88
N ILE A 98 2.53 12.56 18.76
CA ILE A 98 2.32 12.53 20.21
C ILE A 98 2.31 13.98 20.69
N THR A 99 1.19 14.42 21.24
CA THR A 99 1.05 15.78 21.77
C THR A 99 0.58 15.71 23.21
N ALA A 100 1.39 16.23 24.14
CA ALA A 100 1.10 16.19 25.58
C ALA A 100 0.74 14.78 26.11
N GLY A 101 1.35 13.74 25.53
CA GLY A 101 1.12 12.34 25.91
C GLY A 101 -0.04 11.65 25.21
N VAL A 102 -0.85 12.37 24.43
CA VAL A 102 -1.92 11.79 23.61
C VAL A 102 -1.37 11.44 22.23
N VAL A 103 -1.60 10.19 21.79
CA VAL A 103 -1.28 9.79 20.41
C VAL A 103 -2.44 10.12 19.51
N THR A 104 -2.20 10.98 18.52
CA THR A 104 -3.19 11.42 17.53
C THR A 104 -2.79 10.94 16.15
N ALA A 105 -3.76 10.50 15.35
CA ALA A 105 -3.56 10.18 13.95
C ALA A 105 -4.29 11.20 13.05
N SER A 106 -3.82 11.37 11.82
CA SER A 106 -4.43 12.27 10.84
C SER A 106 -4.28 11.71 9.42
N GLY A 107 -5.21 12.02 8.52
CA GLY A 107 -5.21 11.55 7.12
C GLY A 107 -6.15 10.36 6.93
N ALA A 108 -5.63 9.23 6.43
CA ALA A 108 -6.41 8.02 6.15
C ALA A 108 -6.99 7.31 7.39
N CYS A 109 -6.67 7.80 8.59
CA CYS A 109 -7.10 7.26 9.87
C CYS A 109 -8.52 7.74 10.20
N THR A 110 -9.26 6.96 10.98
CA THR A 110 -10.62 7.30 11.43
C THR A 110 -10.68 7.79 12.87
N HIS A 111 -9.53 8.10 13.48
CA HIS A 111 -9.36 8.43 14.90
C HIS A 111 -8.34 9.54 15.13
#